data_AF-A0A2D8RH35-F1
#
_entry.id   AF-A0A2D8RH35-F1
#
_cell.length_a   1.000
_cell.length_b   1.000
_cell.length_c   1.000
_cell.angle_alpha   90.00
_cell.angle_beta   90.00
_cell.angle_gamma   90.00
#
_symmetry.space_group_name_H-M   'P 1'
#
loop_
_entity.id
_entity.type
_entity.pdbx_description
1 polymer ?
#
loop_
_entity_poly.entity_id
_entity_poly.type
_entity_poly.pdbx_seq_one_letter_code
_entity_poly.pdbx_strand_id
1 'polypeptide(L)'
;MKSSESLNRAEQRRMPRHEFSGQAQLLIDKTTVTAHCLNISSDGILLSIPAESEIAAAGIRKSSHINLCIDSLPVQNLRAAVMHRNAGTIGLKFDTLIHSHIPEHEMLIDKPAKKTGSRFGLYQMRKQVWIQARRWSIFGINKFARNAILRAVQPGFLFAVYGNKRDVSRYISEDLHARLPEISLGNYISKGKFKGFVVASKSFEHELAEDSAKVVKYLDNLRKVWPSVNKVALVGRLPTFAMKARYPIEAPFVEGSLGTRFMILELAKELKARPEYQQETSIVVLGGAGRIGRALCDDLAKYFDQVIAFDRRYDIDFQSTEKILETSNPMHFGDHKLFIVLTARGSAVEEFLPFLPRGAILADDTHPSIETPLRQALRRRGIEVEKTVLTNPEFTAFPKMPQWSKGSIPGCLVEALVLLEEPEADKQTIEEFSKTAVRLGYKAQLVKPFTPE
;
A
#
# COMPACT_ATOMS: atom_id res chain seq x y z
N MET A 1 -33.14 -10.18 -4.02
CA MET A 1 -32.18 -11.31 -4.03
C MET A 1 -31.83 -11.68 -5.48
N LYS A 2 -30.76 -11.10 -6.00
CA LYS A 2 -29.98 -11.60 -7.16
C LYS A 2 -28.52 -11.59 -6.69
N SER A 3 -27.81 -12.68 -6.98
CA SER A 3 -26.78 -13.27 -6.12
C SER A 3 -25.47 -12.46 -5.96
N SER A 4 -24.97 -12.53 -4.73
CA SER A 4 -23.64 -12.16 -4.24
C SER A 4 -22.47 -12.88 -4.93
N GLU A 5 -22.74 -13.78 -5.88
CA GLU A 5 -21.72 -14.50 -6.65
C GLU A 5 -21.12 -13.70 -7.81
N SER A 6 -21.84 -12.69 -8.32
CA SER A 6 -21.35 -11.87 -9.44
C SER A 6 -20.28 -10.85 -9.03
N LEU A 7 -20.31 -10.39 -7.77
CA LEU A 7 -19.30 -9.49 -7.18
C LEU A 7 -17.98 -10.24 -6.91
N ASN A 8 -18.06 -11.49 -6.45
CA ASN A 8 -16.90 -12.34 -6.15
C ASN A 8 -16.05 -12.72 -7.39
N ARG A 9 -16.61 -12.66 -8.62
CA ARG A 9 -15.86 -12.98 -9.86
C ARG A 9 -14.96 -11.83 -10.35
N ALA A 10 -15.18 -10.60 -9.90
CA ALA A 10 -14.30 -9.47 -10.20
C ALA A 10 -13.08 -9.43 -9.26
N GLU A 11 -13.24 -9.91 -8.02
CA GLU A 11 -12.26 -9.83 -6.92
C GLU A 11 -11.06 -10.77 -7.05
N GLN A 12 -11.08 -11.76 -7.96
CA GLN A 12 -9.96 -12.69 -8.15
C GLN A 12 -8.94 -12.26 -9.22
N ARG A 13 -9.02 -11.05 -9.77
CA ARG A 13 -8.18 -10.62 -10.91
C ARG A 13 -6.90 -9.95 -10.42
N ARG A 14 -5.79 -10.70 -10.37
CA ARG A 14 -4.52 -10.27 -9.74
C ARG A 14 -3.52 -9.56 -10.68
N MET A 15 -3.64 -9.69 -12.01
CA MET A 15 -2.68 -9.14 -12.97
C MET A 15 -3.38 -8.53 -14.21
N PRO A 16 -2.76 -7.54 -14.88
CA PRO A 16 -3.24 -7.03 -16.17
C PRO A 16 -3.28 -8.15 -17.22
N ARG A 17 -4.35 -8.20 -18.00
CA ARG A 17 -4.48 -9.15 -19.13
C ARG A 17 -4.37 -8.40 -20.44
N HIS A 18 -3.63 -8.99 -21.36
CA HIS A 18 -3.46 -8.53 -22.72
C HIS A 18 -4.33 -9.39 -23.65
N GLU A 19 -4.91 -8.76 -24.67
CA GLU A 19 -5.54 -9.51 -25.76
C GLU A 19 -4.46 -10.35 -26.43
N PHE A 20 -4.74 -11.64 -26.60
CA PHE A 20 -3.83 -12.57 -27.23
C PHE A 20 -4.65 -13.53 -28.06
N SER A 21 -4.48 -13.44 -29.38
CA SER A 21 -5.12 -14.33 -30.34
C SER A 21 -4.08 -15.33 -30.81
N GLY A 22 -4.28 -16.58 -30.41
CA GLY A 22 -3.42 -17.71 -30.73
C GLY A 22 -4.16 -19.00 -30.43
N GLN A 23 -3.72 -20.11 -31.02
CA GLN A 23 -4.23 -21.42 -30.64
C GLN A 23 -3.42 -21.96 -29.45
N ALA A 24 -4.12 -22.68 -28.58
CA ALA A 24 -3.52 -23.40 -27.48
C ALA A 24 -3.95 -24.86 -27.54
N GLN A 25 -3.00 -25.76 -27.39
CA GLN A 25 -3.23 -27.19 -27.25
C GLN A 25 -3.15 -27.55 -25.78
N LEU A 26 -4.25 -28.05 -25.22
CA LEU A 26 -4.31 -28.59 -23.87
C LEU A 26 -3.98 -30.07 -23.98
N LEU A 27 -2.83 -30.48 -23.46
CA LEU A 27 -2.44 -31.88 -23.34
C LEU A 27 -2.87 -32.39 -21.96
N ILE A 28 -3.84 -33.31 -21.95
CA ILE A 28 -4.29 -34.03 -20.76
C ILE A 28 -4.11 -35.52 -21.03
N ASP A 29 -3.20 -36.14 -20.30
CA ASP A 29 -2.80 -37.54 -20.50
C ASP A 29 -2.41 -37.83 -21.96
N LYS A 30 -3.29 -38.50 -22.73
CA LYS A 30 -3.10 -38.84 -24.16
C LYS A 30 -4.05 -38.10 -25.10
N THR A 31 -4.84 -37.17 -24.57
CA THR A 31 -5.84 -36.42 -25.34
C THR A 31 -5.38 -34.99 -25.52
N THR A 32 -5.45 -34.50 -26.75
CA THR A 32 -5.17 -33.10 -27.08
C THR A 32 -6.48 -32.38 -27.38
N VAL A 33 -6.75 -31.29 -26.66
CA VAL A 33 -7.89 -30.42 -26.94
C VAL A 33 -7.36 -29.10 -27.47
N THR A 34 -7.80 -28.72 -28.67
CA THR A 34 -7.45 -27.42 -29.26
C THR A 34 -8.43 -26.36 -28.76
N ALA A 35 -7.89 -25.26 -28.25
CA ALA A 35 -8.65 -24.13 -27.76
C ALA A 35 -8.10 -22.82 -28.34
N HIS A 36 -8.95 -21.80 -28.40
CA HIS A 36 -8.55 -20.48 -28.84
C HIS A 36 -8.23 -19.59 -27.63
N CYS A 37 -7.07 -18.94 -27.62
CA CYS A 37 -6.71 -18.01 -26.56
C CYS A 37 -7.56 -16.74 -26.65
N LEU A 38 -8.13 -16.31 -25.53
CA LEU A 38 -8.92 -15.08 -25.45
C LEU A 38 -8.09 -13.93 -24.88
N ASN A 39 -7.30 -14.21 -23.85
CA ASN A 39 -6.39 -13.25 -23.23
C ASN A 39 -5.37 -13.99 -22.36
N ILE A 40 -4.22 -13.34 -22.16
CA ILE A 40 -3.11 -13.85 -21.37
C ILE A 40 -2.65 -12.79 -20.36
N SER A 41 -2.23 -13.23 -19.18
CA SER A 41 -1.49 -12.47 -18.18
C SER A 41 -0.21 -13.22 -17.83
N SER A 42 0.68 -12.57 -17.08
CA SER A 42 1.91 -13.20 -16.61
C SER A 42 1.69 -14.43 -15.72
N ASP A 43 0.50 -14.57 -15.13
CA ASP A 43 0.13 -15.64 -14.21
C ASP A 43 -0.96 -16.58 -14.75
N GLY A 44 -1.50 -16.38 -15.95
CA GLY A 44 -2.52 -17.28 -16.48
C GLY A 44 -3.05 -16.92 -17.86
N ILE A 45 -3.97 -17.76 -18.35
CA ILE A 45 -4.59 -17.60 -19.66
C ILE A 45 -6.07 -17.97 -19.61
N LEU A 46 -6.89 -17.31 -20.44
CA LEU A 46 -8.27 -17.71 -20.68
C LEU A 46 -8.40 -18.26 -22.08
N LEU A 47 -9.01 -19.43 -22.18
CA LEU A 47 -9.23 -20.11 -23.45
C LEU A 47 -10.73 -20.28 -23.72
N SER A 48 -11.10 -20.18 -24.99
CA SER A 48 -12.39 -20.59 -25.52
C SER A 48 -12.27 -22.02 -26.03
N ILE A 49 -13.17 -22.89 -25.59
CA ILE A 49 -13.21 -24.30 -26.02
C ILE A 49 -14.47 -24.52 -26.85
N PRO A 50 -14.39 -25.23 -27.99
CA PRO A 50 -15.50 -25.35 -28.94
C PRO A 50 -16.73 -26.10 -28.40
N ALA A 51 -16.59 -27.07 -27.48
CA ALA A 51 -17.74 -27.75 -26.88
C ALA A 51 -17.49 -28.25 -25.44
N GLU A 52 -18.52 -28.21 -24.59
CA GLU A 52 -18.45 -28.71 -23.20
C GLU A 52 -18.34 -30.25 -23.14
N SER A 53 -18.82 -30.94 -24.18
CA SER A 53 -18.65 -32.39 -24.36
C SER A 53 -17.19 -32.80 -24.51
N GLU A 54 -16.36 -31.99 -25.18
CA GLU A 54 -14.91 -32.26 -25.34
C GLU A 54 -14.15 -32.09 -24.03
N ILE A 55 -14.53 -31.10 -23.21
CA ILE A 55 -13.97 -30.87 -21.87
C ILE A 55 -14.31 -32.05 -20.94
N ALA A 56 -15.55 -32.52 -21.00
CA ALA A 56 -16.02 -33.65 -20.19
C ALA A 56 -15.36 -34.95 -20.62
N ALA A 57 -15.23 -35.20 -21.92
CA ALA A 57 -14.55 -36.38 -22.48
C ALA A 57 -13.04 -36.37 -22.16
N ALA A 58 -12.41 -35.20 -22.14
CA ALA A 58 -11.00 -35.04 -21.75
C ALA A 58 -10.76 -35.08 -20.23
N GLY A 59 -11.80 -35.27 -19.41
CA GLY A 59 -11.65 -35.42 -17.96
C GLY A 59 -11.17 -34.17 -17.22
N ILE A 60 -11.30 -32.97 -17.81
CA ILE A 60 -10.77 -31.73 -17.23
C ILE A 60 -11.60 -31.32 -16.02
N ARG A 61 -10.98 -31.35 -14.83
CA ARG A 61 -11.61 -31.01 -13.55
C ARG A 61 -11.08 -29.67 -13.02
N LYS A 62 -11.88 -29.02 -12.17
CA LYS A 62 -11.37 -27.87 -11.42
C LYS A 62 -10.18 -28.33 -10.57
N SER A 63 -9.12 -27.52 -10.53
CA SER A 63 -7.86 -27.81 -9.84
C SER A 63 -6.99 -28.91 -10.46
N SER A 64 -7.34 -29.47 -11.63
CA SER A 64 -6.39 -30.33 -12.36
C SER A 64 -5.26 -29.50 -12.95
N HIS A 65 -4.06 -30.07 -13.02
CA HIS A 65 -2.94 -29.48 -13.75
C HIS A 65 -2.91 -30.05 -15.16
N ILE A 66 -2.71 -29.18 -16.14
CA ILE A 66 -2.64 -29.54 -17.56
C ILE A 66 -1.40 -28.94 -18.18
N ASN A 67 -0.87 -29.61 -19.20
CA ASN A 67 0.22 -29.06 -20.00
C ASN A 67 -0.38 -28.30 -21.18
N LEU A 68 0.17 -27.12 -21.43
CA LEU A 68 -0.33 -26.19 -22.43
C LEU A 68 0.77 -25.90 -23.44
N CYS A 69 0.51 -26.15 -24.71
CA CYS A 69 1.32 -25.61 -25.79
C CYS A 69 0.58 -24.42 -26.40
N ILE A 70 1.24 -23.28 -26.56
CA ILE A 70 0.65 -22.08 -27.17
C ILE A 70 1.48 -21.77 -28.41
N ASP A 71 0.85 -21.86 -29.60
CA ASP A 71 1.58 -21.83 -30.87
C ASP A 71 2.38 -20.53 -31.11
N SER A 72 1.96 -19.43 -30.49
CA SER A 72 2.61 -18.13 -30.61
C SER A 72 3.58 -17.79 -29.47
N LEU A 73 3.85 -18.72 -28.54
CA LEU A 73 4.83 -18.52 -27.47
C LEU A 73 6.05 -19.45 -27.67
N PRO A 74 7.27 -18.99 -27.34
CA PRO A 74 8.47 -19.82 -27.46
C PRO A 74 8.51 -20.97 -26.43
N VAL A 75 7.67 -20.91 -25.40
CA VAL A 75 7.62 -21.92 -24.34
C VAL A 75 6.61 -23.00 -24.72
N GLN A 76 7.12 -24.21 -24.97
CA GLN A 76 6.30 -25.40 -25.13
C GLN A 76 6.05 -26.06 -23.77
N ASN A 77 4.88 -26.69 -23.60
CA ASN A 77 4.51 -27.45 -22.40
C ASN A 77 4.48 -26.65 -21.09
N LEU A 78 3.80 -25.50 -21.10
CA LEU A 78 3.50 -24.70 -19.91
C LEU A 78 2.53 -25.47 -18.99
N ARG A 79 2.96 -25.79 -17.77
CA ARG A 79 2.09 -26.41 -16.77
C ARG A 79 1.16 -25.36 -16.15
N ALA A 80 -0.14 -25.64 -16.14
CA ALA A 80 -1.14 -24.73 -15.62
C ALA A 80 -2.25 -25.45 -14.84
N ALA A 81 -2.71 -24.85 -13.75
CA ALA A 81 -3.85 -25.30 -12.97
C ALA A 81 -5.16 -24.74 -13.53
N VAL A 82 -6.19 -25.59 -13.62
CA VAL A 82 -7.54 -25.19 -14.00
C VAL A 82 -8.22 -24.45 -12.84
N MET A 83 -8.36 -23.14 -12.96
CA MET A 83 -8.94 -22.29 -11.90
C MET A 83 -10.46 -22.27 -11.93
N HIS A 84 -11.03 -22.16 -13.12
CA HIS A 84 -12.48 -22.15 -13.31
C HIS A 84 -12.87 -22.68 -14.69
N ARG A 85 -14.08 -23.23 -14.76
CA ARG A 85 -14.74 -23.71 -15.97
C ARG A 85 -16.10 -23.03 -16.06
N ASN A 86 -16.41 -22.47 -17.22
CA ASN A 86 -17.75 -22.03 -17.57
C ASN A 86 -18.14 -22.66 -18.91
N ALA A 87 -19.42 -22.59 -19.29
CA ALA A 87 -19.87 -23.00 -20.62
C ALA A 87 -19.01 -22.28 -21.70
N GLY A 88 -18.25 -23.06 -22.47
CA GLY A 88 -17.40 -22.58 -23.56
C GLY A 88 -16.06 -21.93 -23.18
N THR A 89 -15.71 -21.80 -21.89
CA THR A 89 -14.42 -21.18 -21.48
C THR A 89 -13.74 -21.89 -20.32
N ILE A 90 -12.40 -21.91 -20.35
CA ILE A 90 -11.57 -22.40 -19.26
C ILE A 90 -10.54 -21.34 -18.85
N GLY A 91 -10.46 -21.09 -17.55
CA GLY A 91 -9.44 -20.22 -16.96
C GLY A 91 -8.31 -21.05 -16.39
N LEU A 92 -7.10 -20.84 -16.88
CA LEU A 92 -5.89 -21.52 -16.45
C LEU A 92 -4.96 -20.54 -15.73
N LYS A 93 -4.26 -21.04 -14.72
CA LYS A 93 -3.21 -20.30 -14.01
C LYS A 93 -1.90 -21.05 -14.16
N PHE A 94 -0.85 -20.38 -14.61
CA PHE A 94 0.45 -21.01 -14.78
C PHE A 94 1.06 -21.35 -13.41
N ASP A 95 1.72 -22.51 -13.33
CA ASP A 95 2.43 -22.93 -12.12
C ASP A 95 3.70 -22.10 -11.91
N THR A 96 4.31 -21.65 -13.00
CA THR A 96 5.44 -20.71 -13.04
C THR A 96 5.02 -19.41 -13.75
N LEU A 97 5.51 -18.27 -13.28
CA LEU A 97 5.28 -16.99 -13.94
C LEU A 97 6.00 -16.99 -15.29
N ILE A 98 5.30 -16.61 -16.37
CA ILE A 98 5.88 -16.58 -17.72
C ILE A 98 7.04 -15.56 -17.85
N HIS A 99 7.17 -14.64 -16.89
CA HIS A 99 8.27 -13.66 -16.84
C HIS A 99 9.67 -14.26 -16.85
N SER A 100 9.86 -15.54 -16.47
CA SER A 100 11.19 -16.17 -16.55
C SER A 100 11.62 -16.53 -17.99
N HIS A 101 10.72 -16.46 -18.98
CA HIS A 101 11.00 -16.94 -20.33
C HIS A 101 10.60 -15.96 -21.46
N ILE A 102 9.98 -14.83 -21.14
CA ILE A 102 9.59 -13.81 -22.12
C ILE A 102 10.01 -12.45 -21.56
N PRO A 103 11.03 -11.79 -22.15
CA PRO A 103 11.36 -10.41 -21.80
C PRO A 103 10.12 -9.53 -21.95
N GLU A 104 9.79 -8.74 -20.92
CA GLU A 104 8.57 -7.92 -20.81
C GLU A 104 8.34 -6.92 -21.95
N HIS A 105 9.28 -6.80 -22.90
CA HIS A 105 9.28 -5.77 -23.94
C HIS A 105 9.05 -6.26 -25.39
N GLU A 106 9.02 -7.57 -25.69
CA GLU A 106 9.09 -8.00 -27.12
C GLU A 106 7.96 -8.86 -27.71
N MET A 107 6.88 -9.25 -27.02
CA MET A 107 5.90 -10.18 -27.67
C MET A 107 4.39 -9.90 -27.56
N LEU A 108 3.91 -8.75 -27.05
CA LEU A 108 2.44 -8.48 -27.03
C LEU A 108 2.02 -7.08 -27.49
N ILE A 109 2.93 -6.32 -28.10
CA ILE A 109 2.65 -5.01 -28.69
C ILE A 109 3.21 -5.02 -30.10
N ASP A 110 2.45 -5.48 -31.10
CA ASP A 110 2.50 -4.92 -32.48
C ASP A 110 1.64 -5.61 -33.54
N LYS A 111 0.59 -6.33 -33.17
CA LYS A 111 -0.52 -6.55 -34.12
C LYS A 111 -1.83 -6.15 -33.49
N PRO A 112 -2.51 -5.09 -33.99
CA PRO A 112 -3.88 -4.82 -33.58
C PRO A 112 -4.71 -6.05 -33.98
N ALA A 113 -5.11 -6.85 -32.99
CA ALA A 113 -6.02 -7.95 -33.20
C ALA A 113 -7.29 -7.37 -33.84
N LYS A 114 -7.67 -7.92 -34.99
CA LYS A 114 -8.90 -7.56 -35.70
C LYS A 114 -10.07 -7.67 -34.72
N LYS A 115 -10.76 -6.55 -34.52
CA LYS A 115 -11.97 -6.34 -33.71
C LYS A 115 -12.88 -7.58 -33.68
N THR A 116 -12.75 -8.40 -32.63
CA THR A 116 -13.72 -9.44 -32.31
C THR A 116 -14.17 -9.29 -30.86
N GLY A 117 -15.38 -8.77 -30.69
CA GLY A 117 -16.09 -8.72 -29.40
C GLY A 117 -16.35 -7.31 -28.88
N SER A 118 -17.46 -6.70 -29.32
CA SER A 118 -17.95 -5.37 -28.89
C SER A 118 -17.97 -5.16 -27.37
N ARG A 119 -18.09 -6.22 -26.57
CA ARG A 119 -18.17 -6.15 -25.10
C ARG A 119 -16.85 -5.80 -24.40
N PHE A 120 -15.69 -6.16 -24.95
CA PHE A 120 -14.38 -5.83 -24.33
C PHE A 120 -13.93 -4.42 -24.68
N GLY A 121 -14.16 -3.97 -25.92
CA GLY A 121 -13.97 -2.57 -26.33
C GLY A 121 -14.85 -1.61 -25.51
N LEU A 122 -16.11 -1.97 -25.26
CA LEU A 122 -17.00 -1.22 -24.36
C LEU A 122 -16.46 -1.13 -22.93
N TYR A 123 -15.90 -2.21 -22.38
CA TYR A 123 -15.32 -2.20 -21.03
C TYR A 123 -14.09 -1.30 -20.95
N GLN A 124 -13.14 -1.42 -21.88
CA GLN A 124 -11.94 -0.57 -21.90
C GLN A 124 -12.30 0.90 -22.13
N MET A 125 -13.24 1.18 -23.03
CA MET A 125 -13.76 2.53 -23.25
C MET A 125 -14.42 3.09 -21.98
N ARG A 126 -15.28 2.33 -21.30
CA ARG A 126 -15.89 2.74 -20.02
C ARG A 126 -14.83 3.02 -18.97
N LYS A 127 -13.80 2.16 -18.86
CA LYS A 127 -12.68 2.36 -17.94
C LYS A 127 -11.93 3.65 -18.25
N GLN A 128 -11.60 3.90 -19.52
CA GLN A 128 -10.91 5.13 -19.93
C GLN A 128 -11.76 6.38 -19.69
N VAL A 129 -13.06 6.34 -20.02
CA VAL A 129 -14.00 7.42 -19.70
C VAL A 129 -14.03 7.69 -18.20
N TRP A 130 -14.07 6.64 -17.37
CA TRP A 130 -14.08 6.79 -15.91
C TRP A 130 -12.77 7.39 -15.36
N ILE A 131 -11.62 6.95 -15.88
CA ILE A 131 -10.31 7.52 -15.54
C ILE A 131 -10.26 9.00 -15.91
N GLN A 132 -10.68 9.36 -17.12
CA GLN A 132 -10.66 10.76 -17.55
C GLN A 132 -11.66 11.62 -16.79
N ALA A 133 -12.88 11.11 -16.52
CA ALA A 133 -13.86 11.79 -15.69
C ALA A 133 -13.33 12.06 -14.28
N ARG A 134 -12.60 11.11 -13.68
CA ARG A 134 -11.93 11.31 -12.38
C ARG A 134 -10.86 12.39 -12.46
N ARG A 135 -9.98 12.35 -13.46
CA ARG A 135 -8.90 13.33 -13.66
C ARG A 135 -9.45 14.75 -13.81
N TRP A 136 -10.45 14.91 -14.67
CA TRP A 136 -11.12 16.19 -14.89
C TRP A 136 -11.89 16.66 -13.66
N SER A 137 -12.51 15.76 -12.90
CA SER A 137 -13.16 16.10 -11.62
C SER A 137 -12.15 16.66 -10.61
N ILE A 138 -11.01 15.99 -10.41
CA ILE A 138 -9.95 16.45 -9.50
C ILE A 138 -9.42 17.82 -9.92
N PHE A 139 -9.17 18.00 -11.22
CA PHE A 139 -8.74 19.27 -11.79
C PHE A 139 -9.79 20.36 -11.57
N GLY A 140 -11.05 20.10 -11.90
CA GLY A 140 -12.15 21.05 -11.77
C GLY A 140 -12.43 21.46 -10.32
N ILE A 141 -12.36 20.51 -9.39
CA ILE A 141 -12.46 20.78 -7.94
C ILE A 141 -11.35 21.75 -7.52
N ASN A 142 -10.12 21.45 -7.90
CA ASN A 142 -8.96 22.24 -7.47
C ASN A 142 -8.84 23.60 -8.15
N LYS A 143 -9.39 23.75 -9.36
CA LYS A 143 -9.34 25.01 -10.12
C LYS A 143 -10.54 25.91 -9.92
N PHE A 144 -11.74 25.36 -9.98
CA PHE A 144 -12.96 26.16 -10.07
C PHE A 144 -13.77 26.11 -8.77
N ALA A 145 -13.94 24.93 -8.17
CA ALA A 145 -14.78 24.77 -6.99
C ALA A 145 -14.06 25.01 -5.65
N ARG A 146 -12.73 25.12 -5.66
CA ARG A 146 -11.88 25.17 -4.47
C ARG A 146 -12.37 26.18 -3.43
N ASN A 147 -12.56 27.44 -3.83
CA ASN A 147 -12.91 28.51 -2.89
C ASN A 147 -14.32 28.35 -2.30
N ALA A 148 -15.25 27.75 -3.05
CA ALA A 148 -16.58 27.45 -2.54
C ALA A 148 -16.53 26.29 -1.53
N ILE A 149 -15.78 25.24 -1.85
CA ILE A 149 -15.57 24.08 -0.96
C ILE A 149 -14.91 24.52 0.35
N LEU A 150 -13.85 25.34 0.27
CA LEU A 150 -13.15 25.84 1.46
C LEU A 150 -14.06 26.67 2.36
N ARG A 151 -14.89 27.55 1.78
CA ARG A 151 -15.88 28.35 2.52
C ARG A 151 -16.97 27.50 3.17
N ALA A 152 -17.41 26.43 2.51
CA ALA A 152 -18.44 25.54 3.01
C ALA A 152 -17.94 24.61 4.13
N VAL A 153 -16.70 24.11 4.02
CA VAL A 153 -16.15 23.14 4.97
C VAL A 153 -15.51 23.80 6.19
N GLN A 154 -14.84 24.94 6.00
CA GLN A 154 -14.07 25.64 7.05
C GLN A 154 -13.18 24.68 7.84
N PRO A 155 -12.13 24.12 7.20
CA PRO A 155 -11.34 23.06 7.81
C PRO A 155 -10.67 23.55 9.10
N GLY A 156 -10.83 22.78 10.18
CA GLY A 156 -10.11 22.99 11.44
C GLY A 156 -8.75 22.29 11.48
N PHE A 157 -8.52 21.33 10.59
CA PHE A 157 -7.25 20.61 10.46
C PHE A 157 -6.94 20.18 9.04
N LEU A 158 -5.66 19.90 8.78
CA LEU A 158 -5.17 19.42 7.49
C LEU A 158 -4.29 18.19 7.67
N PHE A 159 -4.29 17.31 6.68
CA PHE A 159 -3.31 16.24 6.53
C PHE A 159 -2.46 16.52 5.29
N ALA A 160 -1.24 17.02 5.51
CA ALA A 160 -0.32 17.41 4.45
C ALA A 160 0.42 16.19 3.90
N VAL A 161 0.29 15.96 2.60
CA VAL A 161 0.85 14.81 1.91
C VAL A 161 1.68 15.19 0.68
N TYR A 162 2.53 14.27 0.25
CA TYR A 162 3.25 14.33 -1.02
C TYR A 162 3.11 12.99 -1.74
N GLY A 163 3.29 13.00 -3.06
CA GLY A 163 3.27 11.79 -3.87
C GLY A 163 4.53 11.67 -4.72
N ASN A 164 4.83 10.46 -5.17
CA ASN A 164 5.77 10.25 -6.27
C ASN A 164 5.03 10.35 -7.63
N LYS A 165 5.79 10.43 -8.72
CA LYS A 165 5.24 10.56 -10.08
C LYS A 165 4.26 9.43 -10.43
N ARG A 166 4.57 8.19 -10.00
CA ARG A 166 3.74 7.00 -10.23
C ARG A 166 2.39 7.12 -9.52
N ASP A 167 2.37 7.52 -8.26
CA ASP A 167 1.13 7.65 -7.49
C ASP A 167 0.26 8.80 -7.99
N VAL A 168 0.87 9.95 -8.28
CA VAL A 168 0.14 11.12 -8.80
C VAL A 168 -0.47 10.85 -10.17
N SER A 169 0.25 10.15 -11.08
CA SER A 169 -0.23 9.84 -12.43
C SER A 169 -1.50 8.98 -12.47
N ARG A 170 -1.80 8.26 -11.37
CA ARG A 170 -3.07 7.53 -11.19
C ARG A 170 -4.24 8.50 -11.05
N TYR A 171 -4.05 9.66 -10.44
CA TYR A 171 -5.11 10.62 -10.14
C TYR A 171 -5.27 11.69 -11.20
N ILE A 172 -4.16 12.13 -11.81
CA ILE A 172 -4.14 13.26 -12.73
C ILE A 172 -3.07 13.04 -13.82
N SER A 173 -3.27 13.57 -15.03
CA SER A 173 -2.23 13.54 -16.07
C SER A 173 -1.15 14.59 -15.78
N GLU A 174 0.03 14.43 -16.38
CA GLU A 174 1.14 15.38 -16.22
C GLU A 174 0.74 16.80 -16.65
N ASP A 175 0.04 16.95 -17.78
CA ASP A 175 -0.42 18.25 -18.27
C ASP A 175 -1.39 18.95 -17.31
N LEU A 176 -2.33 18.19 -16.73
CA LEU A 176 -3.30 18.73 -15.77
C LEU A 176 -2.61 19.04 -14.44
N HIS A 177 -1.65 18.21 -14.02
CA HIS A 177 -0.85 18.43 -12.83
C HIS A 177 -0.01 19.71 -12.92
N ALA A 178 0.64 19.96 -14.06
CA ALA A 178 1.39 21.19 -14.30
C ALA A 178 0.52 22.44 -14.12
N ARG A 179 -0.77 22.33 -14.46
CA ARG A 179 -1.73 23.42 -14.32
C ARG A 179 -2.31 23.54 -12.91
N LEU A 180 -2.23 22.54 -12.03
CA LEU A 180 -2.79 22.61 -10.68
C LEU A 180 -2.19 23.74 -9.81
N PRO A 181 -2.93 24.23 -8.79
CA PRO A 181 -2.37 25.10 -7.76
C PRO A 181 -1.23 24.41 -6.99
N GLU A 182 -0.43 25.20 -6.27
CA GLU A 182 0.72 24.72 -5.48
C GLU A 182 0.33 23.69 -4.41
N ILE A 183 -0.90 23.77 -3.90
CA ILE A 183 -1.45 22.78 -2.97
C ILE A 183 -2.79 22.33 -3.51
N SER A 184 -2.99 21.02 -3.65
CA SER A 184 -4.23 20.44 -4.13
C SER A 184 -5.06 19.83 -3.00
N LEU A 185 -6.37 20.05 -3.03
CA LEU A 185 -7.35 19.33 -2.22
C LEU A 185 -7.46 17.89 -2.72
N GLY A 186 -7.28 16.95 -1.81
CA GLY A 186 -7.52 15.52 -2.00
C GLY A 186 -8.84 15.11 -1.37
N ASN A 187 -8.77 14.41 -0.25
CA ASN A 187 -9.91 13.84 0.45
C ASN A 187 -10.49 14.82 1.48
N TYR A 188 -11.81 14.84 1.64
CA TYR A 188 -12.43 15.34 2.86
C TYR A 188 -12.21 14.34 3.98
N ILE A 189 -11.82 14.83 5.16
CA ILE A 189 -11.64 14.00 6.36
C ILE A 189 -12.37 14.66 7.53
N SER A 190 -12.95 13.84 8.40
CA SER A 190 -13.59 14.35 9.62
C SER A 190 -13.41 13.39 10.78
N LYS A 191 -13.38 13.95 11.98
CA LYS A 191 -13.43 13.24 13.26
C LYS A 191 -14.47 13.95 14.11
N GLY A 192 -15.64 13.34 14.30
CA GLY A 192 -16.74 13.93 15.05
C GLY A 192 -17.11 15.31 14.49
N LYS A 193 -16.99 16.36 15.32
CA LYS A 193 -17.25 17.75 14.92
C LYS A 193 -16.14 18.38 14.07
N PHE A 194 -14.92 17.82 14.08
CA PHE A 194 -13.77 18.39 13.38
C PHE A 194 -13.80 17.99 11.91
N LYS A 195 -13.58 18.97 11.03
CA LYS A 195 -13.53 18.80 9.58
C LYS A 195 -12.17 19.21 9.06
N GLY A 196 -11.71 18.54 8.02
CA GLY A 196 -10.39 18.77 7.44
C GLY A 196 -10.27 18.26 6.03
N PHE A 197 -9.07 18.44 5.48
CA PHE A 197 -8.72 17.93 4.17
C PHE A 197 -7.36 17.23 4.17
N VAL A 198 -7.25 16.18 3.37
CA VAL A 198 -5.96 15.73 2.83
C VAL A 198 -5.55 16.72 1.76
N VAL A 199 -4.35 17.28 1.87
CA VAL A 199 -3.83 18.29 0.95
C VAL A 199 -2.47 17.89 0.41
N ALA A 200 -2.35 17.84 -0.91
CA ALA A 200 -1.16 17.36 -1.59
C ALA A 200 -0.29 18.50 -2.10
N SER A 201 1.01 18.39 -1.91
CA SER A 201 2.03 19.22 -2.58
C SER A 201 1.97 19.05 -4.10
N LYS A 202 2.20 20.13 -4.84
CA LYS A 202 2.49 20.09 -6.29
C LYS A 202 3.87 19.50 -6.58
N SER A 203 4.85 19.72 -5.71
CA SER A 203 6.18 19.10 -5.82
C SER A 203 6.12 17.62 -5.42
N PHE A 204 6.81 16.77 -6.17
CA PHE A 204 6.93 15.34 -5.89
C PHE A 204 7.88 15.05 -4.73
N GLU A 205 7.82 13.83 -4.18
CA GLU A 205 8.71 13.38 -3.09
C GLU A 205 10.19 13.70 -3.35
N HIS A 206 10.72 13.27 -4.50
CA HIS A 206 12.14 13.43 -4.81
C HIS A 206 12.56 14.91 -4.83
N GLU A 207 11.69 15.77 -5.37
CA GLU A 207 11.93 17.21 -5.38
C GLU A 207 11.94 17.82 -3.98
N LEU A 208 11.02 17.39 -3.10
CA LEU A 208 11.00 17.84 -1.70
C LEU A 208 12.20 17.30 -0.89
N ALA A 209 12.67 16.10 -1.23
CA ALA A 209 13.84 15.51 -0.58
C ALA A 209 15.14 16.24 -0.96
N GLU A 210 15.24 16.74 -2.20
CA GLU A 210 16.44 17.37 -2.77
C GLU A 210 16.47 18.88 -2.56
N ASP A 211 15.33 19.57 -2.68
CA ASP A 211 15.24 21.03 -2.71
C ASP A 211 14.50 21.59 -1.49
N SER A 212 15.28 22.13 -0.55
CA SER A 212 14.76 22.77 0.67
C SER A 212 13.84 23.96 0.37
N ALA A 213 14.03 24.70 -0.72
CA ALA A 213 13.17 25.83 -1.05
C ALA A 213 11.76 25.38 -1.43
N LYS A 214 11.61 24.22 -2.08
CA LYS A 214 10.30 23.62 -2.36
C LYS A 214 9.57 23.18 -1.09
N VAL A 215 10.30 22.71 -0.08
CA VAL A 215 9.74 22.36 1.23
C VAL A 215 9.21 23.61 1.92
N VAL A 216 10.04 24.65 2.05
CA VAL A 216 9.64 25.94 2.64
C VAL A 216 8.43 26.50 1.93
N LYS A 217 8.46 26.56 0.59
CA LYS A 217 7.33 27.02 -0.24
C LYS A 217 6.06 26.21 0.03
N TYR A 218 6.15 24.88 0.16
CA TYR A 218 4.98 24.04 0.42
C TYR A 218 4.37 24.33 1.80
N LEU A 219 5.20 24.40 2.85
CA LEU A 219 4.74 24.66 4.21
C LEU A 219 4.21 26.10 4.39
N ASP A 220 4.86 27.10 3.80
CA ASP A 220 4.38 28.48 3.82
C ASP A 220 3.06 28.64 3.05
N ASN A 221 2.91 27.93 1.94
CA ASN A 221 1.62 27.92 1.23
C ASN A 221 0.51 27.28 2.08
N LEU A 222 0.80 26.28 2.92
CA LEU A 222 -0.20 25.71 3.84
C LEU A 222 -0.67 26.79 4.84
N ARG A 223 0.27 27.49 5.48
CA ARG A 223 -0.03 28.60 6.40
C ARG A 223 -0.80 29.74 5.71
N LYS A 224 -0.38 30.13 4.51
CA LYS A 224 -0.99 31.22 3.74
C LYS A 224 -2.41 30.91 3.29
N VAL A 225 -2.65 29.68 2.82
CA VAL A 225 -3.96 29.27 2.31
C VAL A 225 -4.94 28.96 3.45
N TRP A 226 -4.45 28.49 4.60
CA TRP A 226 -5.27 28.14 5.76
C TRP A 226 -4.73 28.75 7.06
N PRO A 227 -4.79 30.09 7.22
CA PRO A 227 -4.26 30.76 8.40
C PRO A 227 -5.03 30.43 9.69
N SER A 228 -6.27 29.96 9.58
CA SER A 228 -7.16 29.63 10.70
C SER A 228 -7.19 28.14 11.05
N VAL A 229 -6.37 27.30 10.41
CA VAL A 229 -6.31 25.87 10.73
C VAL A 229 -5.53 25.68 12.03
N ASN A 230 -6.09 24.88 12.95
CA ASN A 230 -5.50 24.66 14.27
C ASN A 230 -4.33 23.68 14.23
N LYS A 231 -4.43 22.63 13.40
CA LYS A 231 -3.43 21.56 13.31
C LYS A 231 -3.21 21.10 11.86
N VAL A 232 -1.95 20.89 11.48
CA VAL A 232 -1.54 20.35 10.19
C VAL A 232 -0.63 19.15 10.43
N ALA A 233 -1.16 17.94 10.23
CA ALA A 233 -0.39 16.71 10.33
C ALA A 233 0.56 16.59 9.12
N LEU A 234 1.85 16.36 9.38
CA LEU A 234 2.87 16.13 8.36
C LEU A 234 3.05 14.63 8.12
N VAL A 235 2.81 14.14 6.90
CA VAL A 235 2.95 12.71 6.59
C VAL A 235 4.40 12.27 6.42
N GLY A 236 4.70 11.04 6.84
CA GLY A 236 5.88 10.29 6.42
C GLY A 236 7.19 11.05 6.64
N ARG A 237 7.88 11.38 5.55
CA ARG A 237 9.19 12.07 5.57
C ARG A 237 9.08 13.59 5.59
N LEU A 238 7.89 14.19 5.51
CA LEU A 238 7.74 15.66 5.55
C LEU A 238 8.42 16.30 6.76
N PRO A 239 8.31 15.76 7.99
CA PRO A 239 9.05 16.33 9.12
C PRO A 239 10.56 16.35 8.88
N THR A 240 11.11 15.26 8.35
CA THR A 240 12.53 15.18 8.00
C THR A 240 12.92 16.18 6.93
N PHE A 241 12.07 16.39 5.92
CA PHE A 241 12.29 17.40 4.87
C PHE A 241 12.27 18.82 5.46
N ALA A 242 11.32 19.11 6.35
CA ALA A 242 11.21 20.39 7.05
C ALA A 242 12.47 20.67 7.88
N MET A 243 12.92 19.71 8.67
CA MET A 243 14.15 19.84 9.47
C MET A 243 15.39 20.03 8.59
N LYS A 244 15.53 19.27 7.50
CA LYS A 244 16.62 19.45 6.52
C LYS A 244 16.61 20.86 5.92
N ALA A 245 15.42 21.39 5.65
CA ALA A 245 15.21 22.76 5.17
C ALA A 245 15.35 23.83 6.27
N ARG A 246 15.65 23.43 7.51
CA ARG A 246 15.68 24.32 8.70
C ARG A 246 14.36 25.06 8.92
N TYR A 247 13.25 24.45 8.53
CA TYR A 247 11.91 24.97 8.78
C TYR A 247 11.42 24.49 10.15
N PRO A 248 11.05 25.39 11.07
CA PRO A 248 10.58 24.99 12.40
C PRO A 248 9.23 24.26 12.30
N ILE A 249 9.15 23.09 12.91
CA ILE A 249 7.89 22.35 13.07
C ILE A 249 7.27 22.81 14.38
N GLU A 250 6.57 23.93 14.31
CA GLU A 250 5.81 24.54 15.39
C GLU A 250 4.34 24.66 14.99
N ALA A 251 3.47 25.03 15.93
CA ALA A 251 2.05 25.23 15.65
C ALA A 251 1.83 26.10 14.37
N PRO A 252 0.92 25.69 13.47
CA PRO A 252 -0.03 24.58 13.60
C PRO A 252 0.52 23.21 13.16
N PHE A 253 1.79 23.10 12.75
CA PHE A 253 2.36 21.86 12.24
C PHE A 253 2.57 20.83 13.36
N VAL A 254 2.23 19.58 13.04
CA VAL A 254 2.35 18.43 13.94
C VAL A 254 3.22 17.39 13.26
N GLU A 255 4.27 16.97 13.98
CA GLU A 255 5.27 16.04 13.48
C GLU A 255 4.73 14.61 13.32
N GLY A 256 3.84 14.17 14.21
CA GLY A 256 3.25 12.83 14.13
C GLY A 256 4.07 11.73 14.79
N SER A 257 5.10 12.08 15.58
CA SER A 257 5.97 11.15 16.30
C SER A 257 5.24 10.34 17.37
N LEU A 258 4.53 11.01 18.27
CA LEU A 258 3.74 10.40 19.37
C LEU A 258 2.61 9.55 18.82
N GLY A 259 1.91 10.02 17.78
CA GLY A 259 0.82 9.28 17.16
C GLY A 259 1.28 7.96 16.52
N THR A 260 2.42 7.97 15.83
CA THR A 260 3.02 6.74 15.28
C THR A 260 3.57 5.82 16.38
N ARG A 261 4.26 6.36 17.38
CA ARG A 261 4.76 5.56 18.53
C ARG A 261 3.62 4.89 19.28
N PHE A 262 2.54 5.61 19.58
CA PHE A 262 1.31 5.07 20.17
C PHE A 262 0.76 3.90 19.36
N MET A 263 0.58 4.10 18.04
CA MET A 263 0.10 3.04 17.15
C MET A 263 0.96 1.79 17.27
N ILE A 264 2.27 1.92 17.16
CA ILE A 264 3.17 0.76 17.14
C ILE A 264 3.24 0.09 18.51
N LEU A 265 3.22 0.84 19.61
CA LEU A 265 3.22 0.28 20.95
C LEU A 265 1.97 -0.55 21.23
N GLU A 266 0.80 -0.07 20.84
CA GLU A 266 -0.43 -0.84 20.98
C GLU A 266 -0.42 -2.11 20.10
N LEU A 267 0.15 -2.02 18.89
CA LEU A 267 0.29 -3.19 18.00
C LEU A 267 1.32 -4.18 18.53
N ALA A 268 2.42 -3.73 19.11
CA ALA A 268 3.41 -4.61 19.71
C ALA A 268 2.83 -5.41 20.89
N LYS A 269 1.97 -4.77 21.69
CA LYS A 269 1.19 -5.44 22.75
C LYS A 269 0.19 -6.44 22.16
N GLU A 270 -0.52 -6.07 21.09
CA GLU A 270 -1.44 -6.97 20.38
C GLU A 270 -0.70 -8.19 19.83
N LEU A 271 0.45 -7.99 19.17
CA LEU A 271 1.30 -9.05 18.62
C LEU A 271 1.75 -10.03 19.71
N LYS A 272 2.25 -9.50 20.84
CA LYS A 272 2.67 -10.31 21.98
C LYS A 272 1.51 -11.08 22.62
N ALA A 273 0.27 -10.62 22.48
CA ALA A 273 -0.92 -11.32 22.97
C ALA A 273 -1.41 -12.42 22.02
N ARG A 274 -0.89 -12.52 20.79
CA ARG A 274 -1.29 -13.57 19.84
C ARG A 274 -0.70 -14.92 20.26
N PRO A 275 -1.46 -16.03 20.20
CA PRO A 275 -0.99 -17.35 20.60
C PRO A 275 0.31 -17.80 19.90
N GLU A 276 0.50 -17.40 18.64
CA GLU A 276 1.68 -17.76 17.85
C GLU A 276 2.96 -17.05 18.30
N TYR A 277 2.83 -15.89 18.98
CA TYR A 277 3.94 -15.02 19.34
C TYR A 277 4.06 -14.74 20.85
N GLN A 278 3.22 -15.36 21.68
CA GLN A 278 3.19 -15.10 23.12
C GLN A 278 4.51 -15.40 23.86
N GLN A 279 5.36 -16.25 23.28
CA GLN A 279 6.67 -16.61 23.83
C GLN A 279 7.80 -15.73 23.28
N GLU A 280 7.52 -14.82 22.34
CA GLU A 280 8.51 -13.93 21.77
C GLU A 280 8.84 -12.83 22.79
N THR A 281 10.07 -12.84 23.29
CA THR A 281 10.59 -11.86 24.25
C THR A 281 11.31 -10.69 23.59
N SER A 282 11.44 -10.72 22.27
CA SER A 282 12.26 -9.79 21.49
C SER A 282 11.53 -9.27 20.27
N ILE A 283 11.96 -8.08 19.80
CA ILE A 283 11.37 -7.42 18.64
C ILE A 283 12.44 -6.69 17.82
N VAL A 284 12.31 -6.73 16.50
CA VAL A 284 13.22 -6.06 15.56
C VAL A 284 12.55 -4.82 14.99
N VAL A 285 13.25 -3.69 15.00
CA VAL A 285 12.80 -2.43 14.39
C VAL A 285 13.67 -2.14 13.17
N LEU A 286 13.11 -2.36 11.97
CA LEU A 286 13.77 -2.01 10.71
C LEU A 286 13.64 -0.50 10.48
N GLY A 287 14.76 0.22 10.45
CA GLY A 287 14.79 1.69 10.51
C GLY A 287 15.02 2.24 11.92
N GLY A 288 15.71 1.47 12.78
CA GLY A 288 15.94 1.79 14.20
C GLY A 288 16.70 3.09 14.45
N ALA A 289 17.60 3.51 13.55
CA ALA A 289 18.27 4.82 13.66
C ALA A 289 17.39 5.99 13.17
N GLY A 290 16.17 5.68 12.69
CA GLY A 290 15.22 6.66 12.20
C GLY A 290 14.73 7.56 13.34
N ARG A 291 14.20 8.73 12.97
CA ARG A 291 13.65 9.69 13.93
C ARG A 291 12.61 9.06 14.86
N ILE A 292 11.62 8.36 14.28
CA ILE A 292 10.61 7.62 15.03
C ILE A 292 11.22 6.34 15.60
N GLY A 293 12.02 5.63 14.80
CA GLY A 293 12.60 4.32 15.16
C GLY A 293 13.41 4.37 16.46
N ARG A 294 14.24 5.40 16.65
CA ARG A 294 15.10 5.51 17.83
C ARG A 294 14.26 5.63 19.12
N ALA A 295 13.36 6.62 19.15
CA ALA A 295 12.48 6.82 20.30
C ALA A 295 11.55 5.61 20.55
N LEU A 296 11.12 4.94 19.48
CA LEU A 296 10.33 3.72 19.58
C LEU A 296 11.12 2.56 20.21
N CYS A 297 12.42 2.42 19.91
CA CYS A 297 13.23 1.35 20.52
C CYS A 297 13.29 1.48 22.04
N ASP A 298 13.45 2.71 22.54
CA ASP A 298 13.41 3.02 23.97
C ASP A 298 12.04 2.67 24.59
N ASP A 299 10.96 2.94 23.87
CA ASP A 299 9.62 2.59 24.35
C ASP A 299 9.37 1.08 24.35
N LEU A 300 9.84 0.37 23.31
CA LEU A 300 9.68 -1.08 23.20
C LEU A 300 10.52 -1.83 24.23
N ALA A 301 11.68 -1.30 24.66
CA ALA A 301 12.51 -1.89 25.71
C ALA A 301 11.81 -1.99 27.07
N LYS A 302 10.69 -1.28 27.26
CA LYS A 302 9.81 -1.41 28.44
C LYS A 302 8.96 -2.69 28.40
N TYR A 303 8.73 -3.25 27.22
CA TYR A 303 7.82 -4.38 26.98
C TYR A 303 8.51 -5.66 26.51
N PHE A 304 9.72 -5.54 25.96
CA PHE A 304 10.53 -6.64 25.46
C PHE A 304 11.84 -6.73 26.25
N ASP A 305 12.40 -7.94 26.32
CA ASP A 305 13.68 -8.20 26.97
C ASP A 305 14.83 -7.80 26.05
N GLN A 306 14.61 -7.86 24.73
CA GLN A 306 15.56 -7.42 23.73
C GLN A 306 14.87 -6.68 22.58
N VAL A 307 15.45 -5.56 22.16
CA VAL A 307 15.05 -4.78 20.99
C VAL A 307 16.24 -4.69 20.05
N ILE A 308 16.07 -5.15 18.81
CA ILE A 308 17.08 -5.01 17.76
C ILE A 308 16.75 -3.77 16.94
N ALA A 309 17.46 -2.68 17.19
CA ALA A 309 17.39 -1.45 16.42
C ALA A 309 18.23 -1.62 15.14
N PHE A 310 17.61 -2.08 14.06
CA PHE A 310 18.31 -2.33 12.81
C PHE A 310 18.29 -1.11 11.88
N ASP A 311 19.46 -0.64 11.43
CA ASP A 311 19.58 0.40 10.40
C ASP A 311 20.95 0.37 9.73
N ARG A 312 21.01 0.67 8.43
CA ARG A 312 22.28 0.69 7.68
C ARG A 312 23.23 1.80 8.11
N ARG A 313 22.75 2.79 8.87
CA ARG A 313 23.57 3.89 9.41
C ARG A 313 24.42 3.48 10.60
N TYR A 314 24.22 2.29 11.17
CA TYR A 314 25.08 1.80 12.24
C TYR A 314 26.34 1.17 11.65
N ASP A 315 27.49 1.69 12.01
CA ASP A 315 28.78 1.21 11.49
C ASP A 315 29.30 -0.03 12.22
N ILE A 316 28.89 -0.20 13.49
CA ILE A 316 29.27 -1.30 14.37
C ILE A 316 28.05 -1.79 15.16
N ASP A 317 28.11 -3.03 15.62
CA ASP A 317 27.18 -3.54 16.61
C ASP A 317 27.43 -2.83 17.95
N PHE A 318 26.41 -2.19 18.49
CA PHE A 318 26.50 -1.39 19.69
C PHE A 318 25.33 -1.68 20.63
N GLN A 319 25.65 -2.15 21.84
CA GLN A 319 24.66 -2.37 22.89
C GLN A 319 24.41 -1.03 23.62
N SER A 320 23.40 -0.27 23.21
CA SER A 320 23.16 1.08 23.75
C SER A 320 22.55 1.07 25.14
N THR A 321 21.80 0.02 25.47
CA THR A 321 21.31 -0.30 26.83
C THR A 321 21.37 -1.80 27.04
N GLU A 322 21.13 -2.31 28.25
CA GLU A 322 21.05 -3.77 28.50
C GLU A 322 20.04 -4.50 27.58
N LYS A 323 19.07 -3.79 27.02
CA LYS A 323 18.00 -4.35 26.20
C LYS A 323 18.06 -4.00 24.72
N ILE A 324 18.82 -2.98 24.32
CA ILE A 324 18.79 -2.47 22.94
C ILE A 324 20.12 -2.75 22.25
N LEU A 325 20.06 -3.53 21.16
CA LEU A 325 21.17 -3.73 20.23
C LEU A 325 20.95 -2.85 18.99
N GLU A 326 21.85 -1.91 18.77
CA GLU A 326 21.94 -1.12 17.53
C GLU A 326 22.89 -1.83 16.56
N THR A 327 22.41 -2.14 15.34
CA THR A 327 23.19 -2.94 14.38
C THR A 327 22.78 -2.69 12.93
N SER A 328 23.72 -2.84 12.01
CA SER A 328 23.47 -2.94 10.56
C SER A 328 23.62 -4.36 10.01
N ASN A 329 23.92 -5.34 10.86
CA ASN A 329 24.15 -6.72 10.49
C ASN A 329 22.84 -7.54 10.54
N PRO A 330 22.27 -7.94 9.39
CA PRO A 330 20.99 -8.65 9.35
C PRO A 330 21.08 -10.08 9.90
N MET A 331 22.29 -10.60 10.17
CA MET A 331 22.44 -11.88 10.86
C MET A 331 21.85 -11.86 12.28
N HIS A 332 21.75 -10.69 12.91
CA HIS A 332 21.08 -10.54 14.20
C HIS A 332 19.55 -10.66 14.12
N PHE A 333 18.95 -10.84 12.94
CA PHE A 333 17.53 -11.21 12.87
C PHE A 333 17.28 -12.60 13.45
N GLY A 334 18.26 -13.50 13.37
CA GLY A 334 18.24 -14.82 14.00
C GLY A 334 16.88 -15.52 13.87
N ASP A 335 16.34 -15.96 15.01
CA ASP A 335 15.02 -16.58 15.12
C ASP A 335 13.91 -15.59 15.55
N HIS A 336 14.19 -14.28 15.59
CA HIS A 336 13.21 -13.27 16.00
C HIS A 336 12.01 -13.28 15.06
N LYS A 337 10.78 -13.36 15.59
CA LYS A 337 9.58 -13.40 14.74
C LYS A 337 8.84 -12.08 14.60
N LEU A 338 9.09 -11.11 15.47
CA LEU A 338 8.36 -9.85 15.51
C LEU A 338 9.17 -8.73 14.86
N PHE A 339 8.67 -8.16 13.77
CA PHE A 339 9.31 -7.06 13.06
C PHE A 339 8.37 -5.86 12.93
N ILE A 340 8.87 -4.68 13.29
CA ILE A 340 8.28 -3.38 12.94
C ILE A 340 9.05 -2.81 11.75
N VAL A 341 8.35 -2.42 10.69
CA VAL A 341 8.96 -1.86 9.48
C VAL A 341 8.76 -0.35 9.43
N LEU A 342 9.83 0.39 9.72
CA LEU A 342 9.92 1.87 9.66
C LEU A 342 10.98 2.35 8.66
N THR A 343 11.30 1.53 7.65
CA THR A 343 12.21 1.92 6.59
C THR A 343 11.62 3.06 5.74
N ALA A 344 12.47 3.75 4.98
CA ALA A 344 12.04 4.88 4.15
C ALA A 344 10.96 4.53 3.10
N ARG A 345 10.86 3.25 2.72
CA ARG A 345 9.89 2.71 1.75
C ARG A 345 9.78 1.20 1.93
N GLY A 346 8.60 0.64 1.75
CA GLY A 346 8.36 -0.80 1.93
C GLY A 346 9.18 -1.69 1.00
N SER A 347 9.59 -1.21 -0.19
CA SER A 347 10.47 -1.97 -1.08
C SER A 347 11.87 -2.22 -0.49
N ALA A 348 12.31 -1.43 0.49
CA ALA A 348 13.59 -1.66 1.16
C ALA A 348 13.65 -3.00 1.91
N VAL A 349 12.49 -3.60 2.23
CA VAL A 349 12.41 -4.91 2.89
C VAL A 349 12.94 -6.04 2.01
N GLU A 350 12.98 -5.87 0.69
CA GLU A 350 13.42 -6.91 -0.25
C GLU A 350 14.82 -7.44 0.06
N GLU A 351 15.73 -6.57 0.51
CA GLU A 351 17.10 -6.96 0.82
C GLU A 351 17.20 -7.88 2.05
N PHE A 352 16.21 -7.82 2.94
CA PHE A 352 16.18 -8.59 4.18
C PHE A 352 15.57 -9.97 3.98
N LEU A 353 14.95 -10.23 2.81
CA LEU A 353 14.31 -11.51 2.51
C LEU A 353 15.16 -12.74 2.91
N PRO A 354 16.47 -12.82 2.62
CA PRO A 354 17.30 -13.98 2.97
C PRO A 354 17.46 -14.22 4.48
N PHE A 355 17.28 -13.19 5.28
CA PHE A 355 17.58 -13.19 6.72
C PHE A 355 16.32 -13.27 7.59
N LEU A 356 15.14 -12.98 7.03
CA LEU A 356 13.88 -13.06 7.76
C LEU A 356 13.50 -14.52 8.03
N PRO A 357 13.25 -14.92 9.30
CA PRO A 357 12.94 -16.29 9.63
C PRO A 357 11.50 -16.68 9.23
N ARG A 358 11.29 -17.97 9.01
CA ARG A 358 9.95 -18.51 8.73
C ARG A 358 9.06 -18.33 9.96
N GLY A 359 7.80 -17.95 9.73
CA GLY A 359 6.84 -17.66 10.79
C GLY A 359 6.97 -16.25 11.35
N ALA A 360 7.85 -15.41 10.80
CA ALA A 360 7.91 -14.00 11.17
C ALA A 360 6.67 -13.23 10.68
N ILE A 361 6.38 -12.13 11.37
CA ILE A 361 5.39 -11.13 11.00
C ILE A 361 6.02 -9.74 10.91
N LEU A 362 5.73 -9.05 9.80
CA LEU A 362 6.14 -7.67 9.55
C LEU A 362 4.94 -6.74 9.70
N ALA A 363 4.99 -5.88 10.72
CA ALA A 363 4.08 -4.77 10.90
C ALA A 363 4.56 -3.57 10.06
N ASP A 364 3.92 -3.35 8.92
CA ASP A 364 4.30 -2.35 7.91
C ASP A 364 3.68 -0.97 8.17
N ASP A 365 4.51 -0.03 8.63
CA ASP A 365 4.18 1.40 8.74
C ASP A 365 4.94 2.25 7.70
N THR A 366 5.38 1.65 6.58
CA THR A 366 6.11 2.39 5.56
C THR A 366 5.18 3.19 4.64
N HIS A 367 5.69 4.32 4.15
CA HIS A 367 5.03 5.12 3.12
C HIS A 367 6.04 5.57 2.05
N PRO A 368 5.99 4.99 0.82
CA PRO A 368 5.03 3.99 0.33
C PRO A 368 5.15 2.61 1.01
N SER A 369 4.03 1.87 1.05
CA SER A 369 3.91 0.55 1.70
C SER A 369 4.60 -0.60 0.94
N ILE A 370 4.74 -1.77 1.58
CA ILE A 370 5.32 -2.97 0.94
C ILE A 370 4.43 -3.41 -0.24
N GLU A 371 5.03 -3.48 -1.44
CA GLU A 371 4.29 -3.77 -2.66
C GLU A 371 3.81 -5.24 -2.73
N THR A 372 2.75 -5.48 -3.52
CA THR A 372 2.14 -6.81 -3.67
C THR A 372 3.13 -7.90 -4.11
N PRO A 373 4.05 -7.68 -5.07
CA PRO A 373 5.01 -8.72 -5.48
C PRO A 373 5.91 -9.16 -4.32
N LEU A 374 6.44 -8.21 -3.55
CA LEU A 374 7.27 -8.47 -2.39
C LEU A 374 6.49 -9.18 -1.26
N ARG A 375 5.24 -8.77 -1.00
CA ARG A 375 4.34 -9.47 -0.07
C ARG A 375 4.11 -10.93 -0.47
N GLN A 376 3.99 -11.22 -1.77
CA GLN A 376 3.85 -12.60 -2.24
C GLN A 376 5.14 -13.39 -2.04
N ALA A 377 6.31 -12.78 -2.26
CA ALA A 377 7.60 -13.41 -2.00
C ALA A 377 7.77 -13.75 -0.50
N LEU A 378 7.47 -12.80 0.39
CA LEU A 378 7.46 -12.99 1.85
C LEU A 378 6.53 -14.14 2.25
N ARG A 379 5.28 -14.13 1.74
CA ARG A 379 4.31 -15.19 2.05
C ARG A 379 4.76 -16.58 1.60
N ARG A 380 5.44 -16.71 0.46
CA ARG A 380 5.99 -18.01 0.00
C ARG A 380 7.06 -18.56 0.95
N ARG A 381 7.72 -17.70 1.72
CA ARG A 381 8.67 -18.07 2.78
C ARG A 381 8.01 -18.27 4.15
N GLY A 382 6.67 -18.18 4.22
CA GLY A 382 5.93 -18.27 5.47
C GLY A 382 6.10 -17.03 6.36
N ILE A 383 6.33 -15.87 5.76
CA ILE A 383 6.43 -14.58 6.45
C ILE A 383 5.13 -13.80 6.20
N GLU A 384 4.52 -13.32 7.27
CA GLU A 384 3.31 -12.50 7.23
C GLU A 384 3.62 -11.02 7.13
N VAL A 385 2.76 -10.27 6.44
CA VAL A 385 2.87 -8.82 6.34
C VAL A 385 1.51 -8.22 6.62
N GLU A 386 1.41 -7.42 7.68
CA GLU A 386 0.21 -6.71 8.07
C GLU A 386 0.49 -5.21 8.13
N LYS A 387 -0.46 -4.40 7.67
CA LYS A 387 -0.36 -2.95 7.70
C LYS A 387 -0.77 -2.45 9.08
N THR A 388 -0.01 -1.52 9.62
CA THR A 388 -0.34 -0.80 10.85
C THR A 388 -1.38 0.28 10.56
N VAL A 389 -2.51 0.26 11.26
CA VAL A 389 -3.53 1.32 11.16
C VAL A 389 -4.09 1.65 12.53
N LEU A 390 -4.53 2.90 12.71
CA LEU A 390 -5.42 3.29 13.78
C LEU A 390 -6.87 3.35 13.27
N THR A 391 -7.83 3.21 14.16
CA THR A 391 -9.26 3.35 13.87
C THR A 391 -9.93 4.21 14.93
N ASN A 392 -10.97 4.92 14.55
CA ASN A 392 -11.87 5.63 15.45
C ASN A 392 -13.27 5.64 14.83
N PRO A 393 -14.35 5.28 15.55
CA PRO A 393 -15.72 5.25 15.01
C PRO A 393 -16.21 6.58 14.44
N GLU A 394 -15.66 7.69 14.92
CA GLU A 394 -16.03 9.04 14.47
C GLU A 394 -15.19 9.53 13.30
N PHE A 395 -14.17 8.77 12.88
CA PHE A 395 -13.31 9.15 11.77
C PHE A 395 -13.84 8.65 10.43
N THR A 396 -13.81 9.51 9.42
CA THR A 396 -14.11 9.13 8.04
C THR A 396 -13.27 9.91 7.04
N ALA A 397 -12.91 9.24 5.94
CA ALA A 397 -12.27 9.84 4.78
C ALA A 397 -13.13 9.62 3.52
N PHE A 398 -13.44 10.72 2.81
CA PHE A 398 -14.18 10.71 1.56
C PHE A 398 -13.51 11.53 0.45
N PRO A 399 -13.16 10.92 -0.70
CA PRO A 399 -13.10 9.47 -0.92
C PRO A 399 -12.13 8.79 0.06
N LYS A 400 -12.03 7.45 0.07
CA LYS A 400 -11.02 6.77 0.88
C LYS A 400 -9.61 7.21 0.48
N MET A 401 -8.68 7.29 1.42
CA MET A 401 -7.27 7.52 1.11
C MET A 401 -6.70 6.33 0.31
N PRO A 402 -5.73 6.55 -0.60
CA PRO A 402 -5.18 5.49 -1.44
C PRO A 402 -4.53 4.39 -0.59
N GLN A 403 -4.91 3.13 -0.77
CA GLN A 403 -4.41 2.00 0.04
C GLN A 403 -4.81 2.06 1.54
N TRP A 404 -5.89 2.78 1.88
CA TRP A 404 -6.47 2.81 3.22
C TRP A 404 -7.98 2.51 3.15
N SER A 405 -8.54 1.95 4.22
CA SER A 405 -10.00 1.93 4.40
C SER A 405 -10.53 3.34 4.74
N LYS A 406 -11.85 3.54 4.66
CA LYS A 406 -12.47 4.82 5.02
C LYS A 406 -12.30 5.19 6.50
N GLY A 407 -12.14 4.21 7.37
CA GLY A 407 -12.00 4.40 8.83
C GLY A 407 -10.57 4.20 9.34
N SER A 408 -9.61 3.90 8.46
CA SER A 408 -8.21 3.72 8.85
C SER A 408 -7.49 5.07 8.88
N ILE A 409 -6.73 5.28 9.95
CA ILE A 409 -6.05 6.53 10.27
C ILE A 409 -4.54 6.24 10.38
N PRO A 410 -3.67 6.99 9.68
CA PRO A 410 -2.23 6.93 9.91
C PRO A 410 -1.85 7.45 11.30
N GLY A 411 -0.79 6.89 11.90
CA GLY A 411 -0.26 7.34 13.20
C GLY A 411 0.01 8.84 13.25
N CYS A 412 0.69 9.37 12.24
CA CYS A 412 0.98 10.80 12.13
C CYS A 412 -0.26 11.72 12.13
N LEU A 413 -1.39 11.25 11.59
CA LEU A 413 -2.65 12.02 11.61
C LEU A 413 -3.33 11.96 12.98
N VAL A 414 -3.24 10.83 13.69
CA VAL A 414 -3.85 10.70 15.03
C VAL A 414 -3.26 11.68 16.02
N GLU A 415 -1.95 11.96 15.97
CA GLU A 415 -1.36 12.99 16.84
C GLU A 415 -2.04 14.33 16.67
N ALA A 416 -2.19 14.81 15.44
CA ALA A 416 -2.87 16.07 15.19
C ALA A 416 -4.33 16.03 15.69
N LEU A 417 -5.03 14.92 15.50
CA LEU A 417 -6.43 14.78 15.95
C LEU A 417 -6.56 14.72 17.48
N VAL A 418 -5.62 14.08 18.18
CA VAL A 418 -5.57 14.10 19.65
C VAL A 418 -5.31 15.52 20.14
N LEU A 419 -4.35 16.22 19.54
CA LEU A 419 -4.00 17.61 19.89
C LEU A 419 -5.06 18.64 19.52
N LEU A 420 -6.01 18.31 18.63
CA LEU A 420 -7.19 19.15 18.38
C LEU A 420 -8.20 19.11 19.53
N GLU A 421 -8.26 17.98 20.24
CA GLU A 421 -9.20 17.78 21.34
C GLU A 421 -8.59 18.08 22.69
N GLU A 422 -7.33 17.72 22.86
CA GLU A 422 -6.57 17.86 24.10
C GLU A 422 -5.22 18.53 23.78
N PRO A 423 -5.18 19.87 23.64
CA PRO A 423 -4.00 20.59 23.18
C PRO A 423 -2.73 20.36 24.01
N GLU A 424 -2.89 20.09 25.31
CA GLU A 424 -1.78 19.87 26.26
C GLU A 424 -1.17 18.46 26.17
N ALA A 425 -1.68 17.58 25.31
CA ALA A 425 -1.15 16.23 25.14
C ALA A 425 0.21 16.18 24.42
N ASP A 426 0.70 17.31 23.88
CA ASP A 426 2.03 17.41 23.26
C ASP A 426 3.17 17.51 24.30
N LYS A 427 2.86 17.99 25.51
CA LYS A 427 3.80 18.09 26.65
C LYS A 427 3.89 16.79 27.46
N GLN A 428 3.12 15.78 27.07
CA GLN A 428 2.99 14.53 27.78
C GLN A 428 4.06 13.52 27.38
N THR A 429 4.34 12.59 28.29
CA THR A 429 5.07 11.37 27.99
C THR A 429 4.31 10.49 26.98
N ILE A 430 4.97 9.54 26.33
CA ILE A 430 4.30 8.62 25.40
C ILE A 430 3.22 7.79 26.10
N GLU A 431 3.41 7.43 27.36
CA GLU A 431 2.43 6.71 28.17
C GLU A 431 1.16 7.54 28.42
N GLU A 432 1.33 8.81 28.76
CA GLU A 432 0.23 9.75 28.97
C GLU A 432 -0.50 10.05 27.66
N PHE A 433 0.24 10.30 26.57
CA PHE A 433 -0.34 10.46 25.23
C PHE A 433 -1.14 9.21 24.83
N SER A 434 -0.60 8.01 25.08
CA SER A 434 -1.27 6.74 24.77
C SER A 434 -2.57 6.58 25.55
N LYS A 435 -2.57 6.89 26.86
CA LYS A 435 -3.79 6.90 27.68
C LYS A 435 -4.82 7.88 27.15
N THR A 436 -4.39 9.08 26.76
CA THR A 436 -5.25 10.09 26.15
C THR A 436 -5.84 9.58 24.83
N ALA A 437 -5.02 9.02 23.93
CA ALA A 437 -5.48 8.49 22.66
C ALA A 437 -6.51 7.36 22.82
N VAL A 438 -6.28 6.41 23.75
CA VAL A 438 -7.24 5.34 24.07
C VAL A 438 -8.55 5.92 24.63
N ARG A 439 -8.47 6.89 25.56
CA ARG A 439 -9.66 7.57 26.11
C ARG A 439 -10.48 8.26 25.02
N LEU A 440 -9.83 8.85 24.02
CA LEU A 440 -10.48 9.46 22.86
C LEU A 440 -10.98 8.44 21.81
N GLY A 441 -10.86 7.14 22.11
CA GLY A 441 -11.43 6.05 21.31
C GLY A 441 -10.57 5.59 20.14
N TYR A 442 -9.29 5.98 20.07
CA TYR A 442 -8.37 5.44 19.06
C TYR A 442 -7.96 4.01 19.41
N LYS A 443 -8.00 3.13 18.42
CA LYS A 443 -7.58 1.72 18.55
C LYS A 443 -6.63 1.35 17.43
N ALA A 444 -5.49 0.77 17.79
CA ALA A 444 -4.57 0.20 16.82
C ALA A 444 -5.05 -1.17 16.36
N GLN A 445 -4.83 -1.45 15.08
CA GLN A 445 -5.13 -2.74 14.47
C GLN A 445 -4.06 -3.08 13.43
N LEU A 446 -3.69 -4.35 13.36
CA LEU A 446 -3.02 -4.91 12.20
C LEU A 446 -4.07 -5.37 11.19
N VAL A 447 -3.94 -4.90 9.94
CA VAL A 447 -4.87 -5.26 8.87
C VAL A 447 -4.13 -5.82 7.69
N LYS A 448 -4.77 -6.75 6.97
CA LYS A 448 -4.20 -7.22 5.70
C LYS A 448 -4.04 -6.04 4.75
N PRO A 449 -2.84 -5.82 4.19
CA PRO A 449 -2.57 -4.62 3.42
C PRO A 449 -3.44 -4.57 2.17
N PHE A 450 -4.07 -3.42 1.94
CA PHE A 450 -5.03 -3.22 0.87
C PHE A 450 -4.39 -3.48 -0.50
N THR A 451 -5.02 -4.32 -1.31
CA THR A 451 -4.67 -4.48 -2.73
C THR A 451 -5.25 -3.29 -3.51
N PRO A 452 -4.44 -2.55 -4.29
CA PRO A 452 -4.95 -1.50 -5.17
C PRO A 452 -5.97 -2.07 -6.16
N GLU A 453 -7.05 -1.33 -6.41
CA GLU A 453 -8.08 -1.61 -7.42
C GLU A 453 -7.61 -1.35 -8.86
#